data_AF-A0A165P213-F1
#
_entry.id   AF-A0A165P213-F1
#
_cell.length_a   1.000
_cell.length_b   1.000
_cell.length_c   1.000
_cell.angle_alpha   90.00
_cell.angle_beta   90.00
_cell.angle_gamma   90.00
#
_symmetry.space_group_name_H-M   'P 1'
#
loop_
_entity.id
_entity.type
_entity.pdbx_description
1 polymer ?
#
loop_
_entity_poly.entity_id
_entity_poly.type
_entity_poly.pdbx_seq_one_letter_code
_entity_poly.pdbx_strand_id
1 'polypeptide(L)'
;MSSTGTSYAILPLGALLTPVQSQKNRGKLSWFARSASTWILEKFRQRKSVRGQSHSETCMPSGSWKKRDRQSYFDSDGLNDDLILDCCLYFHERRGLPVVLCTGDHNLILKAQPQGIPALKPEPRCSSRHFARLLFGDDSGYIDLYRFSDHRESFEPTTSIKRALPRALQPSLQDDDAMEIDDTNAGASRIMTPYELEPSHAWDSLHLQIIRTFTVLLRELVRRVGEPDVARTVKELSTQSRYAPEYTRKILDLWSARDCLDYLNAKKPQAKTYPRVEDFLSMPYVGKGTGARPGHQWAAGDWHAALDGLWKVSSAWEEGSIQEWLRALGPHLAYVLMHAPARPVGC
;
A
#
# COMPACT_ATOMS: atom_id res chain seq x y z
N MET A 1 -28.40 -19.87 -9.15
CA MET A 1 -27.98 -19.57 -7.76
C MET A 1 -26.97 -18.45 -7.82
N SER A 2 -27.39 -17.22 -7.50
CA SER A 2 -26.50 -16.06 -7.43
C SER A 2 -25.55 -16.25 -6.25
N SER A 3 -24.25 -16.42 -6.50
CA SER A 3 -23.24 -16.43 -5.44
C SER A 3 -23.33 -15.11 -4.68
N THR A 4 -23.88 -15.13 -3.48
CA THR A 4 -23.78 -14.01 -2.54
C THR A 4 -22.30 -13.91 -2.17
N GLY A 5 -21.55 -13.08 -2.90
CA GLY A 5 -20.14 -12.90 -2.67
C GLY A 5 -19.92 -12.39 -1.25
N THR A 6 -19.26 -13.20 -0.42
CA THR A 6 -18.88 -12.80 0.93
C THR A 6 -18.01 -11.55 0.83
N SER A 7 -18.55 -10.43 1.28
CA SER A 7 -17.94 -9.12 1.14
C SER A 7 -17.33 -8.72 2.48
N TYR A 8 -16.01 -8.65 2.53
CA TYR A 8 -15.27 -8.23 3.71
C TYR A 8 -15.00 -6.73 3.64
N ALA A 9 -15.25 -6.03 4.75
CA ALA A 9 -14.95 -4.63 4.89
C ALA A 9 -13.87 -4.46 5.96
N ILE A 10 -12.73 -3.90 5.57
CA ILE A 10 -11.74 -3.39 6.52
C ILE A 10 -12.29 -2.06 7.03
N LEU A 11 -12.37 -1.93 8.35
CA LEU A 11 -12.89 -0.74 9.03
C LEU A 11 -11.76 0.05 9.69
N PRO A 12 -11.04 0.94 8.96
CA PRO A 12 -10.17 1.90 9.61
C PRO A 12 -11.00 2.83 10.48
N LEU A 13 -10.76 2.81 11.78
CA LEU A 13 -11.43 3.70 12.71
C LEU A 13 -11.07 5.16 12.44
N GLY A 14 -12.06 6.04 12.56
CA GLY A 14 -11.81 7.49 12.58
C GLY A 14 -10.86 7.90 13.72
N ALA A 15 -10.89 7.15 14.84
CA ALA A 15 -9.96 7.27 15.95
C ALA A 15 -8.52 6.88 15.59
N LEU A 16 -8.30 6.01 14.60
CA LEU A 16 -6.95 5.66 14.11
C LEU A 16 -6.42 6.67 13.08
N LEU A 17 -7.31 7.34 12.35
CA LEU A 17 -6.90 8.36 11.37
C LEU A 17 -6.24 9.56 12.06
N THR A 18 -6.76 10.05 13.19
CA THR A 18 -6.20 11.23 13.88
C THR A 18 -4.76 11.00 14.37
N PRO A 19 -4.43 9.89 15.07
CA PRO A 19 -3.05 9.54 15.42
C PRO A 19 -2.18 9.33 14.19
N VAL A 20 -2.65 8.62 13.16
CA VAL A 20 -1.87 8.42 11.92
C VAL A 20 -1.52 9.75 11.26
N GLN A 21 -2.43 10.72 11.26
CA GLN A 21 -2.16 12.08 10.77
C GLN A 21 -1.13 12.81 11.64
N SER A 22 -1.20 12.67 12.96
CA SER A 22 -0.19 13.20 13.89
C SER A 22 1.20 12.60 13.66
N GLN A 23 1.27 11.30 13.35
CA GLN A 23 2.53 10.61 13.05
C GLN A 23 3.19 11.04 11.73
N LYS A 24 2.48 11.75 10.84
CA LYS A 24 3.04 12.22 9.55
C LYS A 24 4.20 13.21 9.73
N ASN A 25 4.30 13.84 10.90
CA ASN A 25 5.36 14.79 11.22
C ASN A 25 6.52 14.14 11.97
N ARG A 26 6.41 12.85 12.38
CA ARG A 26 7.49 12.13 13.05
C ARG A 26 8.39 11.47 12.02
N GLY A 27 9.66 11.89 11.96
CA GLY A 27 10.60 11.50 10.90
C GLY A 27 10.56 10.03 10.50
N LYS A 28 10.76 9.10 11.44
CA LYS A 28 10.86 7.65 11.16
C LYS A 28 9.55 6.98 10.71
N LEU A 29 8.40 7.51 11.13
CA LEU A 29 7.07 6.92 10.87
C LEU A 29 6.30 7.66 9.77
N SER A 30 6.77 8.85 9.40
CA SER A 30 6.11 9.74 8.44
C SER A 30 5.83 9.05 7.11
N TRP A 31 6.81 8.30 6.59
CA TRP A 31 6.69 7.51 5.37
C TRP A 31 5.54 6.51 5.45
N PHE A 32 5.58 5.60 6.42
CA PHE A 32 4.58 4.54 6.58
C PHE A 32 3.19 5.09 6.87
N ALA A 33 3.08 6.11 7.73
CA ALA A 33 1.82 6.76 8.05
C ALA A 33 1.17 7.41 6.82
N ARG A 34 2.00 8.04 5.96
CA ARG A 34 1.54 8.61 4.70
C ARG A 34 1.16 7.50 3.70
N SER A 35 1.98 6.45 3.55
CA SER A 35 1.68 5.30 2.67
C SER A 35 0.32 4.67 3.02
N ALA A 36 0.11 4.39 4.30
CA ALA A 36 -1.13 3.82 4.80
C ALA A 36 -2.32 4.75 4.53
N SER A 37 -2.17 6.05 4.78
CA SER A 37 -3.23 7.03 4.50
C SER A 37 -3.62 7.07 3.02
N THR A 38 -2.63 7.10 2.12
CA THR A 38 -2.86 7.11 0.67
C THR A 38 -3.56 5.83 0.22
N TRP A 39 -3.13 4.67 0.72
CA TRP A 39 -3.75 3.39 0.41
C TRP A 39 -5.20 3.32 0.91
N ILE A 40 -5.48 3.76 2.15
CA ILE A 40 -6.84 3.79 2.70
C ILE A 40 -7.74 4.66 1.84
N LEU A 41 -7.29 5.86 1.45
CA LEU A 41 -8.08 6.76 0.60
C LEU A 41 -8.36 6.16 -0.77
N GLU A 42 -7.36 5.53 -1.38
CA GLU A 42 -7.53 4.83 -2.66
C GLU A 42 -8.59 3.73 -2.55
N LYS A 43 -8.52 2.89 -1.51
CA LYS A 43 -9.48 1.80 -1.31
C LYS A 43 -10.87 2.28 -0.93
N PHE A 44 -10.97 3.35 -0.14
CA PHE A 44 -12.25 3.97 0.20
C PHE A 44 -12.98 4.47 -1.06
N ARG A 45 -12.24 5.04 -2.01
CA ARG A 45 -12.82 5.47 -3.31
C ARG A 45 -13.27 4.31 -4.18
N GLN A 46 -12.53 3.20 -4.15
CA GLN A 46 -12.92 1.99 -4.87
C GLN A 46 -14.23 1.40 -4.31
N ARG A 47 -14.66 1.76 -3.08
CA ARG A 47 -15.90 1.30 -2.41
C ARG A 47 -16.07 -0.22 -2.36
N LYS A 48 -14.99 -0.98 -2.51
CA LYS A 48 -15.03 -2.44 -2.62
C LYS A 48 -14.74 -3.17 -1.32
N SER A 49 -13.80 -2.67 -0.52
CA SER A 49 -13.22 -3.47 0.58
C SER A 49 -12.86 -2.68 1.83
N VAL A 50 -12.98 -1.35 1.82
CA VAL A 50 -12.63 -0.48 2.95
C VAL A 50 -13.76 0.49 3.22
N ARG A 51 -14.17 0.61 4.49
CA ARG A 51 -15.23 1.51 4.94
C ARG A 51 -14.79 2.24 6.21
N GLY A 52 -14.95 3.55 6.25
CA GLY A 52 -14.77 4.31 7.49
C GLY A 52 -15.98 4.13 8.43
N GLN A 53 -15.72 4.22 9.74
CA GLN A 53 -16.75 4.29 10.77
C GLN A 53 -17.42 5.68 10.75
N SER A 54 -18.75 5.72 10.64
CA SER A 54 -19.53 6.97 10.78
C SER A 54 -19.51 7.46 12.23
N HIS A 55 -19.78 8.75 12.47
CA HIS A 55 -19.84 9.31 13.82
C HIS A 55 -20.88 8.62 14.71
N SER A 56 -22.02 8.23 14.14
CA SER A 56 -23.13 7.59 14.84
C SER A 56 -22.98 6.07 14.99
N GLU A 57 -21.90 5.49 14.48
CA GLU A 57 -21.64 4.05 14.57
C GLU A 57 -20.83 3.76 15.82
N THR A 58 -21.46 3.89 16.98
CA THR A 58 -20.83 3.76 18.30
C THR A 58 -21.80 3.14 19.30
N CYS A 59 -21.28 2.48 20.34
CA CYS A 59 -22.06 2.02 21.48
C CYS A 59 -22.10 3.06 22.61
N MET A 60 -21.38 4.18 22.47
CA MET A 60 -21.36 5.24 23.46
C MET A 60 -22.75 5.88 23.67
N PRO A 61 -23.13 6.20 24.92
CA PRO A 61 -24.40 6.86 25.23
C PRO A 61 -24.58 8.20 24.51
N SER A 62 -23.49 8.94 24.29
CA SER A 62 -23.48 10.20 23.56
C SER A 62 -23.98 10.11 22.10
N GLY A 63 -24.06 8.90 21.54
CA GLY A 63 -24.42 8.64 20.14
C GLY A 63 -23.37 9.15 19.14
N SER A 64 -22.19 9.54 19.60
CA SER A 64 -21.09 10.00 18.76
C SER A 64 -19.74 9.66 19.37
N TRP A 65 -18.92 8.85 18.68
CA TRP A 65 -17.58 8.51 19.16
C TRP A 65 -16.64 9.72 19.28
N LYS A 66 -17.00 10.87 18.67
CA LYS A 66 -16.26 12.13 18.81
C LYS A 66 -16.59 12.89 20.10
N LYS A 67 -17.77 12.67 20.68
CA LYS A 67 -18.20 13.35 21.90
C LYS A 67 -17.71 12.54 23.09
N ARG A 68 -16.78 13.13 23.86
CA ARG A 68 -16.35 12.55 25.13
C ARG A 68 -17.45 12.73 26.16
N ASP A 69 -17.97 11.62 26.68
CA ASP A 69 -18.81 11.68 27.87
C ASP A 69 -17.93 11.99 29.08
N ARG A 70 -18.23 13.09 29.77
CA ARG A 70 -17.54 13.51 31.00
C ARG A 70 -17.59 12.45 32.10
N GLN A 71 -18.57 11.55 32.03
CA GLN A 71 -18.76 10.45 32.97
C GLN A 71 -17.95 9.19 32.62
N SER A 72 -17.32 9.14 31.45
CA SER A 72 -16.59 7.96 31.04
C SER A 72 -15.28 7.89 31.84
N TYR A 73 -15.18 6.89 32.73
CA TYR A 73 -14.04 6.58 33.60
C TYR A 73 -12.79 6.11 32.83
N PHE A 74 -12.64 6.53 31.57
CA PHE A 74 -11.48 6.19 30.79
C PHE A 74 -10.32 7.07 31.24
N ASP A 75 -9.39 6.46 31.99
CA ASP A 75 -8.06 7.04 32.19
C ASP A 75 -7.48 7.45 30.83
N SER A 76 -6.86 8.62 30.78
CA SER A 76 -6.40 9.26 29.54
C SER A 76 -5.51 8.38 28.66
N ASP A 77 -4.86 7.38 29.25
CA ASP A 77 -3.89 6.51 28.60
C ASP A 77 -4.52 5.32 27.85
N GLY A 78 -5.84 5.12 27.93
CA GLY A 78 -6.56 4.02 27.25
C GLY A 78 -7.56 4.45 26.17
N LEU A 79 -7.79 5.76 26.00
CA LEU A 79 -8.92 6.27 25.23
C LEU A 79 -9.01 5.76 23.78
N ASN A 80 -7.87 5.57 23.12
CA ASN A 80 -7.86 5.08 21.73
C ASN A 80 -8.24 3.59 21.67
N ASP A 81 -7.77 2.78 22.62
CA ASP A 81 -8.09 1.36 22.69
C ASP A 81 -9.58 1.16 22.94
N ASP A 82 -10.16 1.97 23.81
CA ASP A 82 -11.58 1.89 24.15
C ASP A 82 -12.46 2.34 22.97
N LEU A 83 -12.00 3.32 22.18
CA LEU A 83 -12.64 3.68 20.90
C LEU A 83 -12.54 2.56 19.85
N ILE A 84 -11.41 1.87 19.78
CA ILE A 84 -11.22 0.71 18.90
C ILE A 84 -12.19 -0.41 19.27
N LEU A 85 -12.30 -0.69 20.56
CA LEU A 85 -13.20 -1.72 21.08
C LEU A 85 -14.68 -1.34 20.90
N ASP A 86 -15.06 -0.09 21.15
CA ASP A 86 -16.42 0.43 20.92
C ASP A 86 -16.88 0.23 19.47
N CYS A 87 -15.99 0.49 18.50
CA CYS A 87 -16.29 0.22 17.09
C CYS A 87 -16.53 -1.28 16.85
N CYS A 88 -15.66 -2.14 17.39
CA CYS A 88 -15.80 -3.59 17.24
C CYS A 88 -17.13 -4.07 17.82
N LEU A 89 -17.48 -3.60 19.03
CA LEU A 89 -18.73 -3.92 19.71
C LEU A 89 -19.94 -3.41 18.94
N TYR A 90 -19.89 -2.20 18.37
CA TYR A 90 -20.99 -1.69 17.56
C TYR A 90 -21.31 -2.61 16.37
N PHE A 91 -20.30 -3.04 15.62
CA PHE A 91 -20.54 -3.93 14.49
C PHE A 91 -20.90 -5.36 14.93
N HIS A 92 -20.35 -5.82 16.05
CA HIS A 92 -20.66 -7.13 16.60
C HIS A 92 -22.08 -7.20 17.16
N GLU A 93 -22.41 -6.35 18.15
CA GLU A 93 -23.65 -6.42 18.91
C GLU A 93 -24.82 -5.72 18.20
N ARG A 94 -24.60 -4.50 17.67
CA ARG A 94 -25.70 -3.70 17.08
C ARG A 94 -26.02 -4.10 15.65
N ARG A 95 -25.00 -4.55 14.89
CA ARG A 95 -25.17 -4.98 13.50
C ARG A 95 -25.23 -6.50 13.34
N GLY A 96 -24.88 -7.27 14.38
CA GLY A 96 -24.85 -8.74 14.30
C GLY A 96 -23.82 -9.26 13.29
N LEU A 97 -22.76 -8.49 13.00
CA LEU A 97 -21.76 -8.87 12.02
C LEU A 97 -20.62 -9.65 12.69
N PRO A 98 -20.00 -10.61 11.99
CA PRO A 98 -18.75 -11.19 12.43
C PRO A 98 -17.66 -10.11 12.38
N VAL A 99 -17.02 -9.86 13.52
CA VAL A 99 -15.96 -8.86 13.67
C VAL A 99 -14.71 -9.56 14.16
N VAL A 100 -13.57 -9.18 13.60
CA VAL A 100 -12.26 -9.64 14.07
C VAL A 100 -11.34 -8.44 14.22
N LEU A 101 -10.75 -8.29 15.39
CA LEU A 101 -9.84 -7.20 15.72
C LEU A 101 -8.41 -7.56 15.32
N CYS A 102 -7.82 -6.85 14.36
CA CYS A 102 -6.41 -7.04 13.99
C CYS A 102 -5.53 -6.01 14.71
N THR A 103 -4.74 -6.43 15.69
CA THR A 103 -3.85 -5.52 16.44
C THR A 103 -2.59 -6.23 16.95
N GLY A 104 -1.47 -5.52 16.95
CA GLY A 104 -0.22 -5.98 17.56
C GLY A 104 -0.13 -5.72 19.07
N ASP A 105 -1.05 -4.93 19.63
CA ASP A 105 -1.07 -4.52 21.03
C ASP A 105 -1.69 -5.61 21.92
N HIS A 106 -0.91 -6.10 22.88
CA HIS A 106 -1.35 -7.15 23.80
C HIS A 106 -2.45 -6.68 24.76
N ASN A 107 -2.39 -5.42 25.21
CA ASN A 107 -3.37 -4.89 26.14
C ASN A 107 -4.75 -4.79 25.48
N LEU A 108 -4.79 -4.33 24.22
CA LEU A 108 -6.03 -4.26 23.46
C LEU A 108 -6.60 -5.66 23.14
N ILE A 109 -5.75 -6.66 22.90
CA ILE A 109 -6.19 -8.06 22.75
C ILE A 109 -6.85 -8.57 24.04
N LEU A 110 -6.20 -8.35 25.20
CA LEU A 110 -6.73 -8.77 26.50
C LEU A 110 -8.05 -8.07 26.85
N LYS A 111 -8.23 -6.82 26.41
CA LYS A 111 -9.51 -6.11 26.54
C LYS A 111 -10.61 -6.66 25.64
N ALA A 112 -10.28 -7.10 24.42
CA ALA A 112 -11.25 -7.55 23.42
C ALA A 112 -11.81 -8.96 23.70
N GLN A 113 -10.98 -9.88 24.19
CA GLN A 113 -11.36 -11.28 24.39
C GLN A 113 -12.56 -11.48 25.35
N PRO A 114 -12.62 -10.84 26.53
CA PRO A 114 -13.79 -10.96 27.43
C PRO A 114 -15.09 -10.42 26.83
N GLN A 115 -15.00 -9.53 25.84
CA GLN A 115 -16.15 -8.97 25.13
C GLN A 115 -16.60 -9.84 23.95
N GLY A 116 -16.03 -11.04 23.79
CA GLY A 116 -16.36 -11.96 22.70
C GLY A 116 -15.86 -11.51 21.32
N ILE A 117 -14.94 -10.56 21.25
CA ILE A 117 -14.34 -10.11 19.99
C ILE A 117 -13.05 -10.90 19.73
N PRO A 118 -13.01 -11.78 18.71
CA PRO A 118 -11.78 -12.46 18.30
C PRO A 118 -10.73 -11.43 17.91
N ALA A 119 -9.50 -11.61 18.41
CA ALA A 119 -8.38 -10.74 18.07
C ALA A 119 -7.27 -11.54 17.38
N LEU A 120 -6.75 -10.99 16.29
CA LEU A 120 -5.62 -11.52 15.53
C LEU A 120 -4.42 -10.61 15.71
N LYS A 121 -3.29 -11.22 16.09
CA LYS A 121 -2.00 -10.53 16.15
C LYS A 121 -1.31 -10.67 14.79
N PRO A 122 -1.11 -9.57 14.04
CA PRO A 122 -0.37 -9.63 12.78
C PRO A 122 1.09 -10.00 13.07
N GLU A 123 1.55 -11.12 12.52
CA GLU A 123 2.98 -11.42 12.49
C GLU A 123 3.67 -10.59 11.39
N PRO A 124 4.96 -10.26 11.53
CA PRO A 124 5.71 -9.53 10.51
C PRO A 124 5.68 -10.19 9.13
N ARG A 125 5.50 -11.52 9.09
CA ARG A 125 5.44 -12.31 7.85
C ARG A 125 4.02 -12.75 7.47
N CYS A 126 3.01 -12.09 8.00
CA CYS A 126 1.62 -12.48 7.73
C CYS A 126 1.23 -12.15 6.28
N SER A 127 0.82 -13.18 5.53
CA SER A 127 0.30 -13.02 4.17
C SER A 127 -1.21 -12.83 4.15
N SER A 128 -1.76 -12.30 3.04
CA SER A 128 -3.22 -12.21 2.91
C SER A 128 -3.88 -13.59 2.95
N ARG A 129 -3.18 -14.62 2.43
CA ARG A 129 -3.58 -16.03 2.56
C ARG A 129 -3.53 -16.51 4.01
N HIS A 130 -2.49 -16.18 4.76
CA HIS A 130 -2.41 -16.53 6.18
C HIS A 130 -3.54 -15.88 6.97
N PHE A 131 -3.83 -14.59 6.74
CA PHE A 131 -5.01 -13.94 7.32
C PHE A 131 -6.31 -14.63 6.96
N ALA A 132 -6.49 -15.00 5.69
CA ALA A 132 -7.69 -15.72 5.26
C ALA A 132 -7.83 -17.07 5.96
N ARG A 133 -6.72 -17.82 6.12
CA ARG A 133 -6.70 -19.07 6.90
C ARG A 133 -7.10 -18.85 8.35
N LEU A 134 -6.54 -17.83 9.01
CA LEU A 134 -6.89 -17.52 10.40
C LEU A 134 -8.36 -17.12 10.56
N LEU A 135 -8.93 -16.40 9.59
CA LEU A 135 -10.29 -15.90 9.65
C LEU A 135 -11.35 -16.95 9.29
N PHE A 136 -11.04 -17.85 8.35
CA PHE A 136 -12.02 -18.77 7.78
C PHE A 136 -11.76 -20.23 8.14
N GLY A 137 -10.56 -20.56 8.61
CA GLY A 137 -10.09 -21.94 8.75
C GLY A 137 -9.62 -22.53 7.42
N ASP A 138 -8.78 -23.55 7.49
CA ASP A 138 -8.27 -24.27 6.31
C ASP A 138 -9.38 -25.07 5.62
N ASP A 139 -10.32 -25.62 6.39
CA ASP A 139 -11.39 -26.50 5.91
C ASP A 139 -12.70 -25.78 5.61
N SER A 140 -12.67 -24.44 5.45
CA SER A 140 -13.90 -23.67 5.29
C SER A 140 -14.75 -24.15 4.10
N GLY A 141 -14.14 -24.73 3.05
CA GLY A 141 -14.83 -25.23 1.85
C GLY A 141 -15.53 -24.17 0.99
N TYR A 142 -15.82 -23.00 1.58
CA TYR A 142 -16.53 -21.88 0.96
C TYR A 142 -15.58 -20.86 0.32
N ILE A 143 -14.31 -20.83 0.73
CA ILE A 143 -13.35 -19.82 0.30
C ILE A 143 -12.11 -20.50 -0.29
N ASP A 144 -11.86 -20.22 -1.56
CA ASP A 144 -10.64 -20.61 -2.23
C ASP A 144 -9.46 -19.75 -1.74
N LEU A 145 -8.72 -20.29 -0.76
CA LEU A 145 -7.56 -19.65 -0.15
C LEU A 145 -6.44 -19.34 -1.15
N TYR A 146 -6.39 -20.03 -2.30
CA TYR A 146 -5.38 -19.81 -3.33
C TYR A 146 -5.60 -18.50 -4.10
N ARG A 147 -6.80 -17.90 -4.03
CA ARG A 147 -7.06 -16.56 -4.57
C ARG A 147 -6.38 -15.46 -3.78
N PHE A 148 -6.00 -15.74 -2.53
CA PHE A 148 -5.24 -14.81 -1.72
C PHE A 148 -3.76 -14.94 -2.02
N SER A 149 -3.07 -13.80 -2.05
CA SER A 149 -1.63 -13.78 -2.28
C SER A 149 -0.91 -14.38 -1.09
N ASP A 150 0.11 -15.19 -1.36
CA ASP A 150 1.02 -15.63 -0.31
C ASP A 150 1.90 -14.48 0.19
N HIS A 151 2.77 -14.79 1.16
CA HIS A 151 3.65 -13.80 1.77
C HIS A 151 4.45 -13.07 0.69
N ARG A 152 4.54 -11.75 0.86
CA ARG A 152 5.38 -10.90 0.03
C ARG A 152 6.31 -10.19 1.00
N GLU A 153 7.61 -10.32 0.78
CA GLU A 153 8.58 -9.52 1.51
C GLU A 153 8.28 -8.04 1.25
N SER A 154 7.75 -7.34 2.26
CA SER A 154 7.63 -5.90 2.23
C SER A 154 8.92 -5.28 2.77
N PHE A 155 9.40 -4.22 2.11
CA PHE A 155 10.51 -3.45 2.66
C PHE A 155 10.15 -2.90 4.04
N GLU A 156 10.75 -3.49 5.06
CA GLU A 156 10.90 -2.89 6.37
C GLU A 156 12.35 -2.45 6.50
N PRO A 157 12.62 -1.18 6.88
CA PRO A 157 13.94 -0.75 7.31
C PRO A 157 14.23 -1.38 8.67
N THR A 158 14.37 -2.70 8.69
CA THR A 158 14.82 -3.42 9.87
C THR A 158 16.32 -3.20 10.01
N THR A 159 16.74 -3.08 11.26
CA THR A 159 18.14 -3.07 11.68
C THR A 159 18.92 -4.30 11.20
N SER A 160 18.24 -5.30 10.64
CA SER A 160 18.74 -6.50 9.97
C SER A 160 19.73 -6.25 8.84
N ILE A 161 19.72 -5.08 8.17
CA ILE A 161 20.74 -4.80 7.15
C ILE A 161 22.15 -4.75 7.79
N LYS A 162 22.25 -4.47 9.10
CA LYS A 162 23.52 -4.62 9.85
C LYS A 162 23.96 -6.09 10.03
N ARG A 163 23.06 -7.07 9.88
CA ARG A 163 23.38 -8.51 9.94
C ARG A 163 23.68 -9.14 8.58
N ALA A 164 23.40 -8.43 7.49
CA ALA A 164 23.73 -8.86 6.12
C ALA A 164 25.15 -8.47 5.67
N LEU A 165 25.99 -7.93 6.58
CA LEU A 165 27.43 -8.00 6.41
C LEU A 165 27.82 -9.49 6.41
N PRO A 166 28.67 -9.95 5.47
CA PRO A 166 29.03 -11.35 5.36
C PRO A 166 29.59 -11.80 6.71
N ARG A 167 28.86 -12.73 7.35
CA ARG A 167 29.38 -13.59 8.41
C ARG A 167 30.52 -14.37 7.75
N ALA A 168 31.71 -13.78 7.76
CA ALA A 168 32.91 -14.42 7.26
C ALA A 168 33.02 -15.79 7.93
N LEU A 169 33.02 -16.84 7.09
CA LEU A 169 33.54 -18.17 7.38
C LEU A 169 33.18 -18.70 8.78
N GLN A 170 31.92 -19.05 9.00
CA GLN A 170 31.67 -20.17 9.91
C GLN A 170 31.48 -21.42 9.05
N PRO A 171 32.30 -22.47 9.25
CA PRO A 171 32.14 -23.72 8.52
C PRO A 171 30.77 -24.29 8.87
N SER A 172 29.90 -24.38 7.87
CA SER A 172 28.66 -25.14 7.94
C SER A 172 29.04 -26.60 8.18
N LEU A 173 28.64 -27.13 9.32
CA LEU A 173 28.50 -28.58 9.49
C LEU A 173 27.55 -29.05 8.38
N GLN A 174 28.11 -29.82 7.44
CA GLN A 174 27.36 -30.55 6.42
C GLN A 174 26.43 -31.53 7.14
N ASP A 175 25.13 -31.34 6.96
CA ASP A 175 24.11 -32.33 7.27
C ASP A 175 23.79 -33.00 5.93
N ASP A 176 24.27 -34.24 5.76
CA ASP A 176 24.34 -34.99 4.48
C ASP A 176 22.99 -35.62 4.06
N ASP A 177 21.87 -35.26 4.67
CA ASP A 177 20.55 -35.90 4.45
C ASP A 177 19.49 -34.93 3.88
N ALA A 178 19.84 -34.15 2.85
CA ALA A 178 18.86 -33.38 2.07
C ALA A 178 18.56 -34.10 0.74
N MET A 179 17.42 -34.82 0.69
CA MET A 179 16.90 -35.44 -0.53
C MET A 179 16.59 -34.37 -1.60
N GLU A 180 17.23 -34.49 -2.76
CA GLU A 180 16.92 -33.69 -3.95
C GLU A 180 15.46 -33.94 -4.39
N ILE A 181 14.64 -32.89 -4.39
CA ILE A 181 13.30 -32.93 -4.98
C ILE A 181 13.45 -32.48 -6.44
N ASP A 182 13.26 -33.43 -7.37
CA ASP A 182 13.14 -33.16 -8.80
C ASP A 182 11.87 -32.34 -9.09
N ASP A 183 11.98 -31.02 -9.10
CA ASP A 183 10.94 -30.11 -9.62
C ASP A 183 10.88 -30.19 -11.16
N THR A 184 10.42 -31.34 -11.67
CA THR A 184 10.07 -31.55 -13.08
C THR A 184 8.58 -31.29 -13.29
N ASN A 185 8.20 -30.01 -13.36
CA ASN A 185 6.89 -29.64 -13.92
C ASN A 185 6.98 -28.41 -14.83
N ALA A 186 7.76 -28.57 -15.90
CA ALA A 186 7.79 -27.67 -17.06
C ALA A 186 6.66 -28.06 -18.03
N GLY A 187 5.56 -27.32 -18.08
CA GLY A 187 4.52 -27.57 -19.08
C GLY A 187 3.36 -26.58 -19.16
N ALA A 188 3.08 -25.83 -18.10
CA ALA A 188 2.13 -24.72 -18.19
C ALA A 188 2.92 -23.41 -18.12
N SER A 189 2.98 -22.67 -19.23
CA SER A 189 3.37 -21.26 -19.23
C SER A 189 2.46 -20.51 -18.28
N ARG A 190 2.86 -20.46 -17.01
CA ARG A 190 2.23 -19.61 -16.00
C ARG A 190 2.45 -18.20 -16.52
N ILE A 191 1.37 -17.56 -16.96
CA ILE A 191 1.35 -16.14 -17.25
C ILE A 191 1.70 -15.48 -15.92
N MET A 192 2.99 -15.24 -15.67
CA MET A 192 3.44 -14.54 -14.46
C MET A 192 2.71 -13.22 -14.48
N THR A 193 1.79 -13.05 -13.53
CA THR A 193 1.12 -11.77 -13.43
C THR A 193 2.18 -10.76 -12.98
N PRO A 194 2.12 -9.49 -13.41
CA PRO A 194 3.10 -8.47 -13.02
C PRO A 194 3.28 -8.24 -11.51
N TYR A 195 2.50 -8.95 -10.70
CA TYR A 195 2.51 -8.92 -9.24
C TYR A 195 3.28 -10.10 -8.61
N GLU A 196 3.78 -11.06 -9.40
CA GLU A 196 4.43 -12.30 -8.92
C GLU A 196 5.97 -12.28 -8.97
N LEU A 197 6.58 -11.19 -9.45
CA LEU A 197 8.02 -11.02 -9.36
C LEU A 197 8.37 -10.48 -7.97
N GLU A 198 8.92 -11.36 -7.14
CA GLU A 198 9.31 -11.08 -5.77
C GLU A 198 10.45 -10.03 -5.73
N PRO A 199 10.31 -8.91 -5.02
CA PRO A 199 11.37 -7.92 -4.94
C PRO A 199 12.47 -8.42 -4.00
N SER A 200 13.45 -9.14 -4.55
CA SER A 200 14.59 -9.67 -3.78
C SER A 200 15.52 -8.58 -3.23
N HIS A 201 15.32 -7.31 -3.64
CA HIS A 201 16.17 -6.19 -3.28
C HIS A 201 15.38 -5.06 -2.60
N ALA A 202 15.96 -4.46 -1.55
CA ALA A 202 15.39 -3.30 -0.85
C ALA A 202 15.05 -2.14 -1.80
N TRP A 203 15.85 -1.96 -2.86
CA TRP A 203 15.61 -0.95 -3.89
C TRP A 203 14.35 -1.22 -4.69
N ASP A 204 14.07 -2.47 -5.05
CA ASP A 204 12.90 -2.82 -5.85
C ASP A 204 11.63 -2.59 -5.05
N SER A 205 11.64 -3.02 -3.80
CA SER A 205 10.52 -2.75 -2.89
C SER A 205 10.27 -1.26 -2.69
N LEU A 206 11.33 -0.46 -2.44
CA LEU A 206 11.18 0.99 -2.33
C LEU A 206 10.66 1.61 -3.63
N HIS A 207 11.19 1.16 -4.78
CA HIS A 207 10.79 1.66 -6.08
C HIS A 207 9.31 1.39 -6.36
N LEU A 208 8.84 0.17 -6.09
CA LEU A 208 7.44 -0.18 -6.21
C LEU A 208 6.54 0.62 -5.27
N GLN A 209 7.01 0.93 -4.04
CA GLN A 209 6.27 1.80 -3.13
C GLN A 209 6.16 3.23 -3.68
N ILE A 210 7.24 3.76 -4.26
CA ILE A 210 7.25 5.08 -4.94
C ILE A 210 6.28 5.07 -6.11
N ILE A 211 6.37 4.10 -7.01
CA ILE A 211 5.47 3.97 -8.18
C ILE A 211 4.02 4.01 -7.74
N ARG A 212 3.63 3.14 -6.80
CA ARG A 212 2.24 3.05 -6.30
C ARG A 212 1.77 4.35 -5.68
N THR A 213 2.60 4.93 -4.80
CA THR A 213 2.25 6.15 -4.06
C THR A 213 2.10 7.34 -5.00
N PHE A 214 3.12 7.62 -5.83
CA PHE A 214 3.09 8.78 -6.71
C PHE A 214 2.07 8.61 -7.84
N THR A 215 1.76 7.39 -8.29
CA THR A 215 0.63 7.18 -9.22
C THR A 215 -0.68 7.68 -8.62
N VAL A 216 -0.96 7.36 -7.35
CA VAL A 216 -2.18 7.85 -6.68
C VAL A 216 -2.16 9.38 -6.55
N LEU A 217 -1.05 9.96 -6.10
CA LEU A 217 -0.92 11.42 -5.93
C LEU A 217 -1.06 12.16 -7.28
N LEU A 218 -0.46 11.63 -8.35
CA LEU A 218 -0.57 12.20 -9.69
C LEU A 218 -2.01 12.12 -10.21
N ARG A 219 -2.73 11.01 -9.97
CA ARG A 219 -4.17 10.93 -10.26
C ARG A 219 -4.98 11.95 -9.48
N GLU A 220 -4.63 12.24 -8.21
CA GLU A 220 -5.29 13.30 -7.43
C GLU A 220 -5.05 14.69 -7.99
N LEU A 221 -3.83 14.96 -8.43
CA LEU A 221 -3.49 16.21 -9.08
C LEU A 221 -4.28 16.36 -10.39
N VAL A 222 -4.26 15.34 -11.25
CA VAL A 222 -5.04 15.30 -12.49
C VAL A 222 -6.54 15.43 -12.20
N ARG A 223 -7.08 14.84 -11.13
CA ARG A 223 -8.51 14.97 -10.81
C ARG A 223 -8.90 16.41 -10.48
N ARG A 224 -8.01 17.18 -9.85
CA ARG A 224 -8.24 18.59 -9.52
C ARG A 224 -8.07 19.51 -10.73
N VAL A 225 -7.02 19.27 -11.51
CA VAL A 225 -6.66 20.08 -12.69
C VAL A 225 -7.44 19.70 -13.94
N GLY A 226 -7.95 18.47 -13.98
CA GLY A 226 -8.49 17.81 -15.17
C GLY A 226 -9.75 18.43 -15.76
N GLU A 227 -10.45 19.26 -14.98
CA GLU A 227 -11.76 19.84 -15.32
C GLU A 227 -12.72 18.78 -15.94
N PRO A 228 -13.67 19.06 -16.87
CA PRO A 228 -14.53 18.04 -17.47
C PRO A 228 -13.85 17.24 -18.59
N ASP A 229 -12.59 17.54 -18.94
CA ASP A 229 -11.86 16.89 -20.04
C ASP A 229 -11.49 15.42 -19.71
N VAL A 230 -11.50 15.05 -18.43
CA VAL A 230 -11.04 13.75 -17.95
C VAL A 230 -12.23 12.86 -17.62
N ALA A 231 -12.37 11.74 -18.35
CA ALA A 231 -13.40 10.75 -18.10
C ALA A 231 -13.21 10.08 -16.73
N ARG A 232 -14.19 10.25 -15.86
CA ARG A 232 -14.29 9.66 -14.52
C ARG A 232 -15.16 8.41 -14.54
N THR A 233 -16.09 8.34 -15.48
CA THR A 233 -17.03 7.22 -15.60
C THR A 233 -16.93 6.54 -16.97
N VAL A 234 -17.34 5.26 -17.02
CA VAL A 234 -17.39 4.50 -18.28
C VAL A 234 -18.35 5.14 -19.29
N LYS A 235 -19.39 5.85 -18.81
CA LYS A 235 -20.33 6.59 -19.66
C LYS A 235 -19.64 7.76 -20.37
N GLU A 236 -18.86 8.56 -19.63
CA GLU A 236 -18.05 9.65 -20.19
C GLU A 236 -16.99 9.14 -21.18
N LEU A 237 -16.50 7.91 -21.00
CA LEU A 237 -15.53 7.33 -21.91
C LEU A 237 -16.13 7.02 -23.30
N SER A 238 -17.42 6.69 -23.36
CA SER A 238 -18.09 6.28 -24.61
C SER A 238 -18.22 7.39 -25.65
N THR A 239 -18.11 8.66 -25.24
CA THR A 239 -18.21 9.82 -26.14
C THR A 239 -16.88 10.22 -26.77
N GLN A 240 -15.78 9.57 -26.38
CA GLN A 240 -14.45 9.97 -26.82
C GLN A 240 -14.06 9.35 -28.17
N SER A 241 -13.35 10.14 -28.98
CA SER A 241 -12.86 9.72 -30.28
C SER A 241 -11.82 8.59 -30.16
N ARG A 242 -11.89 7.63 -31.09
CA ARG A 242 -10.86 6.58 -31.28
C ARG A 242 -9.47 7.14 -31.56
N TYR A 243 -9.35 8.40 -31.99
CA TYR A 243 -8.07 9.06 -32.27
C TYR A 243 -7.52 9.88 -31.10
N ALA A 244 -8.26 10.01 -30.01
CA ALA A 244 -7.81 10.76 -28.84
C ALA A 244 -6.57 10.09 -28.19
N PRO A 245 -5.71 10.81 -27.46
CA PRO A 245 -4.51 10.24 -26.82
C PRO A 245 -4.83 9.03 -25.94
N GLU A 246 -3.88 8.10 -25.77
CA GLU A 246 -4.14 6.83 -25.06
C GLU A 246 -4.69 7.02 -23.65
N TYR A 247 -4.19 8.03 -22.92
CA TYR A 247 -4.67 8.35 -21.56
C TYR A 247 -6.15 8.76 -21.56
N THR A 248 -6.63 9.50 -22.57
CA THR A 248 -8.05 9.91 -22.62
C THR A 248 -8.97 8.70 -22.72
N ARG A 249 -8.55 7.67 -23.46
CA ARG A 249 -9.32 6.42 -23.70
C ARG A 249 -9.45 5.51 -22.49
N LYS A 250 -9.00 5.92 -21.30
CA LYS A 250 -9.08 5.19 -20.05
C LYS A 250 -9.81 6.03 -19.01
N ILE A 251 -10.58 5.39 -18.13
CA ILE A 251 -11.08 6.08 -16.93
C ILE A 251 -9.90 6.49 -16.04
N LEU A 252 -9.98 7.66 -15.40
CA LEU A 252 -8.89 8.23 -14.59
C LEU A 252 -8.33 7.25 -13.54
N ASP A 253 -9.19 6.43 -12.94
CA ASP A 253 -8.77 5.46 -11.91
C ASP A 253 -7.90 4.32 -12.47
N LEU A 254 -7.83 4.15 -13.79
CA LEU A 254 -6.96 3.19 -14.48
C LEU A 254 -5.69 3.82 -15.05
N TRP A 255 -5.51 5.14 -14.94
CA TRP A 255 -4.34 5.83 -15.52
C TRP A 255 -3.05 5.42 -14.82
N SER A 256 -2.03 5.02 -15.57
CA SER A 256 -0.67 4.87 -15.04
C SER A 256 -0.05 6.22 -14.68
N ALA A 257 1.08 6.22 -13.96
CA ALA A 257 1.84 7.46 -13.73
C ALA A 257 2.24 8.14 -15.05
N ARG A 258 2.55 7.36 -16.10
CA ARG A 258 2.81 7.88 -17.45
C ARG A 258 1.60 8.60 -18.02
N ASP A 259 0.42 7.97 -17.98
CA ASP A 259 -0.83 8.59 -18.48
C ASP A 259 -1.07 9.94 -17.77
N CYS A 260 -0.85 10.01 -16.45
CA CYS A 260 -0.95 11.26 -15.69
C CYS A 260 0.07 12.32 -16.10
N LEU A 261 1.35 11.94 -16.27
CA LEU A 261 2.41 12.87 -16.64
C LEU A 261 2.25 13.37 -18.08
N ASP A 262 1.80 12.53 -19.01
CA ASP A 262 1.50 12.91 -20.39
C ASP A 262 0.39 13.96 -20.43
N TYR A 263 -0.69 13.76 -19.66
CA TYR A 263 -1.76 14.74 -19.52
C TYR A 263 -1.27 16.07 -18.93
N LEU A 264 -0.52 16.02 -17.83
CA LEU A 264 0.01 17.21 -17.17
C LEU A 264 0.99 17.96 -18.08
N ASN A 265 1.84 17.25 -18.82
CA ASN A 265 2.77 17.84 -19.79
C ASN A 265 2.05 18.45 -21.00
N ALA A 266 0.93 17.88 -21.44
CA ALA A 266 0.11 18.47 -22.51
C ALA A 266 -0.51 19.80 -22.08
N LYS A 267 -0.86 19.95 -20.80
CA LYS A 267 -1.43 21.20 -20.25
C LYS A 267 -0.35 22.23 -19.87
N LYS A 268 0.76 21.78 -19.27
CA LYS A 268 1.88 22.63 -18.86
C LYS A 268 3.21 21.93 -19.15
N PRO A 269 3.80 22.12 -20.35
CA PRO A 269 5.02 21.44 -20.75
C PRO A 269 6.16 21.61 -19.74
N GLN A 270 6.78 20.50 -19.34
CA GLN A 270 7.94 20.48 -18.44
C GLN A 270 9.21 20.12 -19.21
N ALA A 271 10.36 20.57 -18.70
CA ALA A 271 11.65 20.13 -19.21
C ALA A 271 11.80 18.61 -18.99
N LYS A 272 12.24 17.90 -20.04
CA LYS A 272 12.47 16.45 -19.96
C LYS A 272 13.69 16.18 -19.08
N THR A 273 13.57 15.21 -18.18
CA THR A 273 14.67 14.70 -17.37
C THR A 273 15.31 13.47 -18.02
N TYR A 274 16.54 13.15 -17.61
CA TYR A 274 17.20 11.90 -17.94
C TYR A 274 17.62 11.20 -16.64
N PRO A 275 17.01 10.05 -16.29
CA PRO A 275 15.93 9.38 -17.01
C PRO A 275 14.62 10.16 -16.95
N ARG A 276 13.70 9.80 -17.85
CA ARG A 276 12.37 10.40 -17.87
C ARG A 276 11.56 9.91 -16.68
N VAL A 277 10.86 10.83 -16.01
CA VAL A 277 10.06 10.51 -14.82
C VAL A 277 9.00 9.45 -15.12
N GLU A 278 8.38 9.50 -16.31
CA GLU A 278 7.36 8.53 -16.72
C GLU A 278 7.91 7.10 -16.89
N ASP A 279 9.19 6.98 -17.26
CA ASP A 279 9.85 5.68 -17.39
C ASP A 279 10.23 5.15 -16.00
N PHE A 280 10.78 6.01 -15.13
CA PHE A 280 11.06 5.67 -13.73
C PHE A 280 9.80 5.20 -13.01
N LEU A 281 8.68 5.92 -13.13
CA LEU A 281 7.42 5.53 -12.48
C LEU A 281 6.65 4.41 -13.18
N SER A 282 7.20 3.80 -14.22
CA SER A 282 6.53 2.70 -14.92
C SER A 282 6.64 1.40 -14.13
N MET A 283 5.56 0.62 -14.10
CA MET A 283 5.59 -0.69 -13.45
C MET A 283 6.56 -1.62 -14.20
N PRO A 284 7.48 -2.30 -13.49
CA PRO A 284 8.43 -3.19 -14.13
C PRO A 284 7.67 -4.34 -14.82
N TYR A 285 8.15 -4.75 -15.99
CA TYR A 285 7.61 -5.86 -16.80
C TYR A 285 6.17 -5.70 -17.35
N VAL A 286 5.50 -4.56 -17.17
CA VAL A 286 4.11 -4.34 -17.64
C VAL A 286 4.04 -3.73 -19.06
N GLY A 287 5.13 -3.13 -19.55
CA GLY A 287 5.11 -2.35 -20.79
C GLY A 287 5.97 -2.93 -21.93
N LYS A 288 5.51 -2.74 -23.18
CA LYS A 288 6.30 -2.98 -24.42
C LYS A 288 7.40 -1.94 -24.67
N GLY A 289 7.83 -1.20 -23.63
CA GLY A 289 8.71 -0.04 -23.78
C GLY A 289 9.94 -0.09 -22.86
N THR A 290 10.95 0.70 -23.22
CA THR A 290 12.30 0.78 -22.65
C THR A 290 12.38 1.28 -21.19
N GLY A 291 11.26 1.54 -20.53
CA GLY A 291 11.20 2.22 -19.22
C GLY A 291 10.99 1.31 -18.01
N ALA A 292 10.62 0.04 -18.20
CA ALA A 292 10.14 -0.82 -17.12
C ALA A 292 11.28 -1.51 -16.33
N ARG A 293 12.21 -0.73 -15.78
CA ARG A 293 13.36 -1.25 -15.02
C ARG A 293 13.00 -1.44 -13.54
N PRO A 294 13.36 -2.57 -12.91
CA PRO A 294 13.27 -2.73 -11.47
C PRO A 294 14.19 -1.72 -10.74
N GLY A 295 13.88 -1.45 -9.48
CA GLY A 295 14.55 -0.42 -8.67
C GLY A 295 16.08 -0.55 -8.63
N HIS A 296 16.59 -1.77 -8.50
CA HIS A 296 18.03 -2.06 -8.42
C HIS A 296 18.79 -1.83 -9.75
N GLN A 297 18.09 -1.69 -10.88
CA GLN A 297 18.71 -1.42 -12.19
C GLN A 297 18.88 0.08 -12.48
N TRP A 298 18.32 0.94 -11.64
CA TRP A 298 18.49 2.38 -11.74
C TRP A 298 19.74 2.81 -10.98
N ALA A 299 20.60 3.63 -11.61
CA ALA A 299 21.75 4.18 -10.91
C ALA A 299 21.28 5.16 -9.81
N ALA A 300 22.06 5.34 -8.74
CA ALA A 300 21.69 6.29 -7.67
C ALA A 300 21.46 7.72 -8.20
N GLY A 301 22.22 8.14 -9.22
CA GLY A 301 22.00 9.41 -9.91
C GLY A 301 20.65 9.49 -10.64
N ASP A 302 20.22 8.38 -11.25
CA ASP A 302 18.92 8.27 -11.93
C ASP A 302 17.76 8.43 -10.95
N TRP A 303 17.87 7.84 -9.76
CA TRP A 303 16.89 8.01 -8.68
C TRP A 303 16.73 9.49 -8.30
N HIS A 304 17.85 10.18 -8.05
CA HIS A 304 17.81 11.60 -7.71
C HIS A 304 17.26 12.45 -8.86
N ALA A 305 17.67 12.19 -10.10
CA ALA A 305 17.19 12.92 -11.28
C ALA A 305 15.68 12.73 -11.51
N ALA A 306 15.17 11.51 -11.34
CA ALA A 306 13.73 11.23 -11.45
C ALA A 306 12.91 11.89 -10.33
N LEU A 307 13.40 11.85 -9.09
CA LEU A 307 12.73 12.49 -7.95
C LEU A 307 12.78 14.03 -8.03
N ASP A 308 13.88 14.61 -8.54
CA ASP A 308 13.97 16.03 -8.86
C ASP A 308 13.02 16.42 -10.00
N GLY A 309 12.87 15.55 -11.01
CA GLY A 309 11.85 15.69 -12.05
C GLY A 309 10.44 15.73 -11.47
N LEU A 310 10.11 14.83 -10.55
CA LEU A 310 8.84 14.86 -9.81
C LEU A 310 8.67 16.13 -8.97
N TRP A 311 9.75 16.60 -8.33
CA TRP A 311 9.74 17.84 -7.59
C TRP A 311 9.40 19.03 -8.49
N LYS A 312 10.00 19.11 -9.68
CA LYS A 312 9.72 20.14 -10.69
C LYS A 312 8.27 20.09 -11.16
N VAL A 313 7.73 18.90 -11.46
CA VAL A 313 6.32 18.71 -11.81
C VAL A 313 5.44 19.23 -10.67
N SER A 314 5.69 18.81 -9.43
CA SER A 314 4.89 19.25 -8.28
C SER A 314 4.97 20.76 -8.03
N SER A 315 6.14 21.37 -8.23
CA SER A 315 6.34 22.81 -8.09
C SER A 315 5.62 23.58 -9.18
N ALA A 316 5.63 23.10 -10.42
CA ALA A 316 4.92 23.71 -11.53
C ALA A 316 3.39 23.71 -11.33
N TRP A 317 2.86 22.76 -10.56
CA TRP A 317 1.43 22.64 -10.24
C TRP A 317 1.07 23.07 -8.81
N GLU A 318 2.02 23.62 -8.05
CA GLU A 318 1.85 24.03 -6.65
C GLU A 318 1.32 22.90 -5.75
N GLU A 319 1.71 21.66 -6.06
CA GLU A 319 1.19 20.47 -5.43
C GLU A 319 1.95 20.12 -4.14
N GLY A 320 1.51 20.71 -3.03
CA GLY A 320 2.14 20.53 -1.72
C GLY A 320 2.21 19.06 -1.25
N SER A 321 1.20 18.24 -1.58
CA SER A 321 1.18 16.84 -1.10
C SER A 321 2.31 15.99 -1.68
N ILE A 322 2.65 16.18 -2.96
CA ILE A 322 3.77 15.49 -3.63
C ILE A 322 5.10 15.98 -3.05
N GLN A 323 5.26 17.29 -2.87
CA GLN A 323 6.47 17.87 -2.29
C GLN A 323 6.74 17.36 -0.87
N GLU A 324 5.73 17.33 -0.01
CA GLU A 324 5.88 16.79 1.35
C GLU A 324 6.29 15.32 1.33
N TRP A 325 5.73 14.53 0.41
CA TRP A 325 6.10 13.13 0.23
C TRP A 325 7.56 12.96 -0.20
N LEU A 326 8.03 13.78 -1.14
CA LEU A 326 9.43 13.77 -1.58
C LEU A 326 10.38 14.13 -0.43
N ARG A 327 10.02 15.10 0.42
CA ARG A 327 10.81 15.42 1.64
C ARG A 327 10.84 14.24 2.62
N ALA A 328 9.69 13.60 2.85
CA ALA A 328 9.60 12.44 3.74
C ALA A 328 10.36 11.21 3.20
N LEU A 329 10.46 11.05 1.88
CA LEU A 329 11.19 9.96 1.22
C LEU A 329 12.70 10.08 1.43
N GLY A 330 13.24 11.30 1.45
CA GLY A 330 14.70 11.57 1.44
C GLY A 330 15.51 10.72 2.44
N PRO A 331 15.15 10.69 3.74
CA PRO A 331 15.86 9.87 4.73
C PRO A 331 15.82 8.37 4.44
N HIS A 332 14.71 7.85 3.93
CA HIS A 332 14.56 6.43 3.59
C HIS A 332 15.35 6.06 2.34
N LEU A 333 15.36 6.93 1.34
CA LEU A 333 16.18 6.77 0.14
C LEU A 333 17.66 6.76 0.52
N ALA A 334 18.13 7.76 1.29
CA ALA A 334 19.51 7.81 1.74
C ALA A 334 19.92 6.54 2.51
N TYR A 335 19.03 6.04 3.38
CA TYR A 335 19.27 4.79 4.11
C TYR A 335 19.43 3.59 3.17
N VAL A 336 18.55 3.43 2.18
CA VAL A 336 18.59 2.32 1.21
C VAL A 336 19.82 2.41 0.31
N LEU A 337 20.12 3.62 -0.20
CA LEU A 337 21.29 3.87 -1.05
C LEU A 337 22.61 3.60 -0.32
N MET A 338 22.69 3.87 0.99
CA MET A 338 23.91 3.64 1.78
C MET A 338 24.11 2.17 2.18
N HIS A 339 23.03 1.43 2.45
CA HIS A 339 23.12 0.12 3.09
C HIS A 339 22.87 -1.07 2.17
N ALA A 340 22.30 -0.86 0.99
CA ALA A 340 22.13 -1.90 -0.02
C ALA A 340 23.08 -1.60 -1.19
N PRO A 341 24.24 -2.27 -1.29
CA PRO A 341 25.20 -2.03 -2.37
C PRO A 341 24.50 -2.27 -3.71
N ALA A 342 24.57 -1.28 -4.61
CA ALA A 342 24.05 -1.44 -5.95
C ALA A 342 24.74 -2.65 -6.59
N ARG A 343 23.95 -3.54 -7.20
CA ARG A 343 24.53 -4.66 -7.96
C ARG A 343 25.40 -4.05 -9.06
N PRO A 344 26.65 -4.49 -9.25
CA PRO A 344 27.48 -3.99 -10.34
C PRO A 344 26.71 -4.25 -11.64
N VAL A 345 26.28 -3.17 -12.29
CA VAL A 345 25.76 -3.22 -13.65
C VAL A 345 26.94 -3.62 -14.51
N GLY A 346 26.93 -4.86 -15.01
CA GLY A 346 27.96 -5.35 -15.91
C GLY A 346 28.06 -4.40 -17.10
N CYS A 347 29.21 -3.74 -17.23
CA CYS A 347 29.56 -2.89 -18.36
C CYS A 347 29.83 -3.72 -19.60
#